data_AF-A0A4Z1EMQ7-F1
#
_entry.id   AF-A0A4Z1EMQ7-F1
#
_cell.length_a   1.000
_cell.length_b   1.000
_cell.length_c   1.000
_cell.angle_alpha   90.00
_cell.angle_beta   90.00
_cell.angle_gamma   90.00
#
_symmetry.space_group_name_H-M   'P 1'
#
loop_
_entity.id
_entity.type
_entity.pdbx_description
1 polymer ?
#
loop_
_entity_poly.entity_id
_entity_poly.type
_entity_poly.pdbx_seq_one_letter_code
_entity_poly.pdbx_strand_id
1 'polypeptide(L)'
;MKMTAASPKKRDHLVPEDENSQPRHQDEVWSKESFCATSMLESDIDPRSMAQELSTNGQRLSSSHDTHRYDDVKRTVPDLEVKQQAKRDERDTDQDGEKSVYGNSFRNFLAGLSKGYSPMPDREQINSRRSSIGSLQPSPRQQRVHERTASNFSSARGLDEICRLRREVEGLLIDNDRHHAARGKIEGDLRAVQRQNDTSEDLVRKLQAKNQQLEFEKQEIEEKHSTFIRKQQEASFNQMTTSRWMPVEDSKVIGDLDRLKRDMRNWAKKASVNDMDTLLGSLGQRERAALKEALTHVVVFENDELPQGLSAKKSPSLFLTALLTHHVYKTLFKSPFFFINGNIMDGRFVLSEYRMGLEVIYRKGRYSNEGDAHIWRSDFLRLQLPPMTPETSEHGQDLHRMTETQIAEVANRQASDFLEGAAQYLIGNEGRETIADKLRAIYREAASVSYMLWTRRTTLKILTLKDIAREFHPEIKHLVPHSSVNYEKHEDQLRGRAISIIVHPLLLVHGTDDAKDYNHRRVWAPAEVWLDSSVSSVD
;
A
#
# COMPACT_ATOMS: atom_id res chain seq x y z
N MET A 1 -32.32 56.51 67.80
CA MET A 1 -31.78 57.69 68.54
C MET A 1 -30.75 58.38 67.63
N LYS A 2 -30.41 59.65 67.88
CA LYS A 2 -29.37 60.51 67.23
C LYS A 2 -28.15 59.76 66.62
N MET A 3 -27.51 60.16 65.51
CA MET A 3 -27.61 61.42 64.73
C MET A 3 -27.10 61.32 63.26
N THR A 4 -27.40 62.37 62.50
CA THR A 4 -26.86 62.89 61.22
C THR A 4 -25.33 62.84 60.98
N ALA A 5 -24.74 63.17 59.81
CA ALA A 5 -25.12 63.21 58.37
C ALA A 5 -23.98 63.92 57.58
N ALA A 6 -23.72 63.60 56.29
CA ALA A 6 -22.94 64.46 55.37
C ALA A 6 -23.07 64.05 53.88
N SER A 7 -22.91 65.02 52.98
CA SER A 7 -22.86 64.93 51.50
C SER A 7 -22.30 66.27 50.96
N PRO A 8 -22.15 66.56 49.65
CA PRO A 8 -21.75 65.76 48.48
C PRO A 8 -20.45 66.34 47.84
N LYS A 9 -20.06 65.90 46.64
CA LYS A 9 -19.33 66.76 45.67
C LYS A 9 -19.59 66.38 44.21
N LYS A 10 -19.70 67.38 43.33
CA LYS A 10 -19.94 67.26 41.88
C LYS A 10 -18.67 67.44 41.04
N ARG A 11 -18.67 66.83 39.85
CA ARG A 11 -18.28 67.35 38.52
C ARG A 11 -18.66 66.25 37.51
N ASP A 12 -19.53 66.41 36.51
CA ASP A 12 -19.73 67.44 35.47
C ASP A 12 -18.71 67.36 34.32
N HIS A 13 -19.24 67.26 33.09
CA HIS A 13 -18.58 67.29 31.76
C HIS A 13 -17.79 66.02 31.33
N LEU A 14 -17.80 65.60 30.06
CA LEU A 14 -18.53 66.07 28.85
C LEU A 14 -18.67 64.91 27.83
N VAL A 15 -19.66 65.01 26.92
CA VAL A 15 -19.85 64.12 25.75
C VAL A 15 -19.48 64.90 24.48
N PRO A 16 -18.87 64.25 23.49
CA PRO A 16 -19.33 64.38 22.10
C PRO A 16 -19.77 63.04 21.51
N GLU A 17 -20.67 63.09 20.53
CA GLU A 17 -21.21 61.93 19.80
C GLU A 17 -20.41 61.60 18.53
N ASP A 18 -20.69 60.42 17.97
CA ASP A 18 -20.50 59.96 16.58
C ASP A 18 -19.41 60.57 15.68
N GLU A 19 -18.56 59.70 15.13
CA GLU A 19 -18.57 59.55 13.66
C GLU A 19 -18.24 58.12 13.18
N ASN A 20 -19.26 57.48 12.58
CA ASN A 20 -19.19 56.64 11.37
C ASN A 20 -18.00 55.66 11.19
N SER A 21 -18.24 54.37 11.39
CA SER A 21 -17.37 53.29 10.87
C SER A 21 -18.16 52.05 10.46
N GLN A 22 -18.22 51.81 9.14
CA GLN A 22 -18.97 50.71 8.54
C GLN A 22 -18.33 49.34 8.86
N PRO A 23 -19.12 48.26 9.05
CA PRO A 23 -18.59 46.90 9.08
C PRO A 23 -18.08 46.53 7.68
N ARG A 24 -16.77 46.33 7.54
CA ARG A 24 -16.20 45.76 6.31
C ARG A 24 -16.61 44.31 6.18
N HIS A 25 -17.54 44.02 5.26
CA HIS A 25 -17.67 42.69 4.69
C HIS A 25 -16.32 42.29 4.08
N GLN A 26 -15.73 41.21 4.57
CA GLN A 26 -14.68 40.49 3.86
C GLN A 26 -15.33 39.32 3.14
N ASP A 27 -15.66 39.53 1.87
CA ASP A 27 -16.02 38.44 0.98
C ASP A 27 -14.77 37.58 0.75
N GLU A 28 -14.72 36.39 1.36
CA GLU A 28 -13.76 35.36 0.95
C GLU A 28 -14.13 34.88 -0.46
N VAL A 29 -13.59 35.58 -1.47
CA VAL A 29 -13.66 35.15 -2.86
C VAL A 29 -12.85 33.86 -3.02
N TRP A 30 -13.52 32.72 -2.86
CA TRP A 30 -12.97 31.42 -3.23
C TRP A 30 -12.79 31.38 -4.75
N SER A 31 -11.55 31.56 -5.20
CA SER A 31 -11.16 31.35 -6.59
C SER A 31 -11.61 29.98 -7.06
N LYS A 32 -12.50 29.95 -8.07
CA LYS A 32 -12.84 28.72 -8.77
C LYS A 32 -11.61 28.25 -9.54
N GLU A 33 -10.89 27.27 -9.02
CA GLU A 33 -9.97 26.47 -9.82
C GLU A 33 -10.80 25.76 -10.89
N SER A 34 -10.68 26.22 -12.14
CA SER A 34 -11.39 25.64 -13.27
C SER A 34 -10.80 24.27 -13.59
N PHE A 35 -11.65 23.26 -13.68
CA PHE A 35 -11.27 21.98 -14.31
C PHE A 35 -10.83 22.27 -15.75
N CYS A 36 -9.52 22.19 -16.00
CA CYS A 36 -9.01 22.19 -17.36
C CYS A 36 -9.40 20.87 -18.03
N ALA A 37 -10.34 20.94 -18.96
CA ALA A 37 -10.60 19.85 -19.89
C ALA A 37 -9.40 19.75 -20.84
N THR A 38 -8.46 18.85 -20.55
CA THR A 38 -7.33 18.57 -21.44
C THR A 38 -7.87 17.99 -22.74
N SER A 39 -7.80 18.76 -23.82
CA SER A 39 -8.20 18.35 -25.16
C SER A 39 -7.38 17.15 -25.65
N MET A 40 -7.98 16.35 -26.52
CA MET A 40 -7.29 15.27 -27.23
C MET A 40 -6.04 15.80 -27.94
N LEU A 41 -4.97 15.00 -27.89
CA LEU A 41 -3.81 15.14 -28.77
C LEU A 41 -3.50 13.74 -29.29
N GLU A 42 -3.80 13.53 -30.56
CA GLU A 42 -3.53 12.27 -31.24
C GLU A 42 -2.02 12.11 -31.44
N SER A 43 -1.53 10.89 -31.25
CA SER A 43 -0.17 10.50 -31.61
C SER A 43 -0.19 9.06 -32.08
N ASP A 44 -0.06 8.84 -33.39
CA ASP A 44 -0.02 7.51 -34.00
C ASP A 44 1.17 6.68 -33.48
N ILE A 45 0.90 5.45 -33.03
CA ILE A 45 1.91 4.41 -32.82
C ILE A 45 1.38 3.09 -33.39
N ASP A 46 2.16 2.48 -34.30
CA ASP A 46 1.78 1.33 -35.14
C ASP A 46 1.58 0.02 -34.34
N PRO A 47 0.40 -0.62 -34.37
CA PRO A 47 0.11 -1.84 -33.62
C PRO A 47 0.58 -3.12 -34.34
N ARG A 48 1.89 -3.30 -34.51
CA ARG A 48 2.47 -4.53 -35.11
C ARG A 48 3.79 -5.03 -34.47
N SER A 49 3.70 -5.96 -33.51
CA SER A 49 4.52 -7.18 -33.46
C SER A 49 4.14 -8.11 -32.28
N MET A 50 3.90 -9.39 -32.58
CA MET A 50 3.99 -10.64 -31.78
C MET A 50 3.86 -10.59 -30.23
N ALA A 51 3.05 -11.40 -29.54
CA ALA A 51 2.42 -12.71 -29.81
C ALA A 51 3.35 -13.93 -29.91
N GLN A 52 3.78 -14.46 -28.75
CA GLN A 52 3.96 -15.89 -28.41
C GLN A 52 4.03 -15.99 -26.88
N GLU A 53 3.07 -16.62 -26.21
CA GLU A 53 3.05 -18.05 -25.87
C GLU A 53 4.25 -18.55 -25.03
N LEU A 54 3.98 -18.95 -23.79
CA LEU A 54 4.40 -20.27 -23.31
C LEU A 54 3.41 -20.79 -22.27
N SER A 55 2.89 -21.99 -22.48
CA SER A 55 1.95 -22.68 -21.58
C SER A 55 2.70 -23.69 -20.70
N THR A 56 2.34 -23.78 -19.42
CA THR A 56 2.82 -24.83 -18.51
C THR A 56 1.65 -25.59 -17.91
N ASN A 57 1.53 -26.87 -18.29
CA ASN A 57 0.45 -27.75 -17.83
C ASN A 57 0.53 -28.05 -16.33
N GLY A 58 -0.61 -27.98 -15.64
CA GLY A 58 -0.85 -28.63 -14.36
C GLY A 58 -1.86 -29.78 -14.55
N GLN A 59 -1.46 -31.02 -14.29
CA GLN A 59 -2.27 -32.20 -14.63
C GLN A 59 -3.48 -32.36 -13.71
N ARG A 60 -4.66 -32.56 -14.30
CA ARG A 60 -5.80 -33.18 -13.60
C ARG A 60 -5.57 -34.69 -13.51
N LEU A 61 -5.72 -35.26 -12.31
CA LEU A 61 -6.01 -36.69 -12.14
C LEU A 61 -7.50 -36.86 -11.83
N SER A 62 -8.13 -37.81 -12.50
CA SER A 62 -9.51 -38.22 -12.27
C SER A 62 -9.55 -39.49 -11.42
N SER A 63 -10.39 -39.52 -10.40
CA SER A 63 -10.88 -40.76 -9.78
C SER A 63 -12.39 -40.66 -9.64
N SER A 64 -13.10 -41.68 -10.13
CA SER A 64 -14.54 -41.87 -9.95
C SER A 64 -14.80 -42.98 -8.93
N HIS A 65 -16.08 -43.24 -8.65
CA HIS A 65 -16.61 -44.27 -7.74
C HIS A 65 -16.40 -43.99 -6.23
N ASP A 66 -17.35 -44.29 -5.34
CA ASP A 66 -18.70 -44.81 -5.60
C ASP A 66 -19.77 -44.35 -4.58
N THR A 67 -21.03 -44.60 -4.94
CA THR A 67 -22.20 -44.28 -4.10
C THR A 67 -22.36 -45.22 -2.90
N HIS A 68 -22.82 -44.70 -1.77
CA HIS A 68 -23.81 -45.45 -0.96
C HIS A 68 -24.69 -44.53 -0.08
N ARG A 69 -25.99 -44.85 -0.02
CA ARG A 69 -26.92 -44.35 1.01
C ARG A 69 -26.79 -45.20 2.28
N TYR A 70 -27.12 -44.60 3.43
CA TYR A 70 -27.91 -45.25 4.49
C TYR A 70 -28.64 -44.19 5.34
N ASP A 71 -29.79 -44.56 5.93
CA ASP A 71 -30.77 -43.62 6.48
C ASP A 71 -30.78 -43.48 8.02
N ASP A 72 -31.30 -42.31 8.44
CA ASP A 72 -31.93 -41.92 9.71
C ASP A 72 -32.05 -42.93 10.88
N VAL A 73 -31.45 -42.60 12.03
CA VAL A 73 -31.96 -42.98 13.36
C VAL A 73 -31.85 -41.83 14.36
N LYS A 74 -32.99 -41.27 14.77
CA LYS A 74 -33.13 -40.39 15.95
C LYS A 74 -33.08 -41.19 17.25
N ARG A 75 -32.46 -40.65 18.31
CA ARG A 75 -32.88 -40.90 19.72
C ARG A 75 -32.37 -39.84 20.70
N THR A 76 -33.07 -39.72 21.83
CA THR A 76 -32.93 -38.65 22.83
C THR A 76 -32.34 -39.16 24.16
N VAL A 77 -31.45 -38.37 24.76
CA VAL A 77 -31.54 -37.77 26.12
C VAL A 77 -32.50 -38.49 27.10
N PRO A 78 -32.03 -38.94 28.29
CA PRO A 78 -31.94 -38.03 29.45
C PRO A 78 -30.76 -38.21 30.42
N ASP A 79 -30.69 -37.29 31.39
CA ASP A 79 -29.70 -37.13 32.46
C ASP A 79 -29.68 -38.23 33.53
N LEU A 80 -28.59 -38.28 34.32
CA LEU A 80 -28.68 -37.92 35.76
C LEU A 80 -27.33 -37.49 36.36
N GLU A 81 -27.39 -36.73 37.46
CA GLU A 81 -26.23 -36.28 38.27
C GLU A 81 -25.65 -37.39 39.17
N VAL A 82 -24.43 -37.18 39.72
CA VAL A 82 -24.18 -37.17 41.19
C VAL A 82 -22.73 -36.74 41.57
N LYS A 83 -22.64 -35.65 42.35
CA LYS A 83 -21.89 -35.38 43.62
C LYS A 83 -20.68 -36.28 44.03
N GLN A 84 -19.67 -35.86 44.82
CA GLN A 84 -19.24 -34.59 45.47
C GLN A 84 -17.78 -34.75 46.03
N GLN A 85 -17.35 -33.84 46.94
CA GLN A 85 -16.08 -33.80 47.72
C GLN A 85 -14.80 -33.38 46.96
N ALA A 86 -13.88 -32.56 47.52
CA ALA A 86 -13.94 -31.77 48.76
C ALA A 86 -12.99 -30.55 48.79
N LYS A 87 -13.37 -29.58 49.64
CA LYS A 87 -12.52 -28.58 50.36
C LYS A 87 -11.31 -29.27 51.06
N ARG A 88 -10.23 -28.63 51.55
CA ARG A 88 -9.93 -27.29 52.12
C ARG A 88 -8.38 -27.12 52.08
N ASP A 89 -7.63 -26.05 52.37
CA ASP A 89 -7.76 -24.67 52.94
C ASP A 89 -6.96 -23.70 52.00
N GLU A 90 -6.88 -22.35 52.07
CA GLU A 90 -6.93 -21.27 53.09
C GLU A 90 -5.56 -20.80 53.67
N ARG A 91 -5.27 -19.50 53.48
CA ARG A 91 -4.25 -18.60 54.09
C ARG A 91 -2.82 -18.47 53.52
N ASP A 92 -2.60 -17.29 52.94
CA ASP A 92 -1.64 -16.25 53.36
C ASP A 92 -0.23 -16.65 53.85
N THR A 93 0.79 -16.17 53.12
CA THR A 93 1.88 -15.40 53.73
C THR A 93 2.37 -14.29 52.79
N ASP A 94 2.77 -13.17 53.37
CA ASP A 94 3.35 -12.00 52.69
C ASP A 94 4.85 -12.16 52.40
N GLN A 95 5.39 -11.22 51.60
CA GLN A 95 6.83 -10.90 51.45
C GLN A 95 7.75 -11.99 50.87
N ASP A 96 7.96 -11.92 49.56
CA ASP A 96 9.24 -12.29 48.95
C ASP A 96 9.92 -11.03 48.40
N GLY A 97 11.13 -10.75 48.87
CA GLY A 97 11.81 -9.48 48.62
C GLY A 97 13.33 -9.60 48.78
N GLU A 98 13.96 -10.43 47.94
CA GLU A 98 15.41 -10.61 47.98
C GLU A 98 16.14 -10.28 46.68
N LYS A 99 17.43 -9.97 46.83
CA LYS A 99 18.31 -9.44 45.79
C LYS A 99 19.05 -10.58 45.11
N SER A 100 19.16 -10.56 43.78
CA SER A 100 20.17 -11.35 43.08
C SER A 100 21.15 -10.45 42.34
N VAL A 101 22.34 -10.29 42.93
CA VAL A 101 23.53 -9.78 42.25
C VAL A 101 24.43 -10.97 41.99
N TYR A 102 24.58 -11.35 40.71
CA TYR A 102 25.86 -11.78 40.13
C TYR A 102 25.73 -11.82 38.61
N GLY A 103 26.55 -11.05 37.91
CA GLY A 103 26.70 -11.21 36.46
C GLY A 103 27.87 -12.14 36.14
N ASN A 104 27.87 -12.76 34.96
CA ASN A 104 29.15 -13.16 34.35
C ASN A 104 29.11 -13.33 32.83
N SER A 105 30.24 -12.98 32.22
CA SER A 105 30.82 -13.54 30.99
C SER A 105 29.89 -13.96 29.83
N PHE A 106 29.84 -13.11 28.79
CA PHE A 106 30.11 -13.58 27.43
C PHE A 106 31.07 -12.62 26.71
N ARG A 107 32.24 -13.13 26.32
CA ARG A 107 33.23 -12.43 25.50
C ARG A 107 33.96 -13.44 24.61
N ASN A 108 34.41 -12.99 23.44
CA ASN A 108 35.31 -13.67 22.51
C ASN A 108 34.74 -14.92 21.78
N PHE A 109 34.44 -14.77 20.50
CA PHE A 109 34.76 -15.76 19.47
C PHE A 109 35.03 -15.06 18.14
N LEU A 110 35.81 -15.68 17.25
CA LEU A 110 36.33 -15.20 15.95
C LEU A 110 37.55 -14.24 15.99
N ALA A 111 38.74 -14.85 16.04
CA ALA A 111 39.98 -14.30 15.51
C ALA A 111 40.91 -15.44 15.05
N GLY A 112 41.56 -15.29 13.89
CA GLY A 112 42.30 -16.37 13.22
C GLY A 112 41.40 -17.26 12.35
N LEU A 113 41.86 -17.83 11.23
CA LEU A 113 43.26 -18.01 10.79
C LEU A 113 43.59 -17.22 9.50
N SER A 114 44.86 -16.85 9.37
CA SER A 114 45.46 -16.35 8.13
C SER A 114 46.91 -16.83 7.99
N LYS A 115 47.46 -16.74 6.78
CA LYS A 115 48.79 -17.24 6.30
C LYS A 115 48.87 -18.74 6.00
N GLY A 116 49.45 -19.02 4.83
CA GLY A 116 49.77 -20.34 4.29
C GLY A 116 50.52 -20.23 2.96
N TYR A 117 51.61 -19.44 2.94
CA TYR A 117 52.44 -19.20 1.75
C TYR A 117 53.65 -20.15 1.73
N SER A 118 53.85 -20.90 0.64
CA SER A 118 55.16 -21.43 0.20
C SER A 118 55.10 -21.88 -1.28
N PRO A 119 56.25 -21.99 -1.99
CA PRO A 119 56.27 -21.83 -3.45
C PRO A 119 56.84 -23.03 -4.24
N MET A 120 57.01 -22.82 -5.56
CA MET A 120 57.80 -23.59 -6.54
C MET A 120 57.20 -24.93 -7.06
N PRO A 121 57.63 -25.43 -8.25
CA PRO A 121 58.66 -24.88 -9.16
C PRO A 121 58.15 -24.49 -10.56
N ASP A 122 59.09 -23.97 -11.37
CA ASP A 122 58.94 -23.67 -12.80
C ASP A 122 58.37 -24.80 -13.66
N ARG A 123 57.81 -24.43 -14.82
CA ARG A 123 57.74 -25.32 -15.98
C ARG A 123 58.03 -24.57 -17.28
N GLU A 124 58.98 -25.11 -18.03
CA GLU A 124 59.58 -24.44 -19.20
C GLU A 124 58.62 -24.35 -20.40
N GLN A 125 58.35 -23.11 -20.83
CA GLN A 125 58.73 -22.61 -22.16
C GLN A 125 58.82 -23.67 -23.29
N ILE A 126 57.70 -23.97 -23.97
CA ILE A 126 57.70 -24.75 -25.23
C ILE A 126 56.88 -24.04 -26.32
N ASN A 127 57.57 -23.76 -27.44
CA ASN A 127 57.08 -23.52 -28.80
C ASN A 127 56.01 -22.45 -29.08
N SER A 128 56.48 -21.24 -29.41
CA SER A 128 55.79 -20.34 -30.35
C SER A 128 56.75 -19.78 -31.41
N ARG A 129 56.83 -20.43 -32.59
CA ARG A 129 57.43 -19.86 -33.81
C ARG A 129 56.82 -20.44 -35.09
N ARG A 130 55.91 -19.68 -35.71
CA ARG A 130 55.55 -19.83 -37.13
C ARG A 130 56.48 -18.94 -37.97
N SER A 131 57.23 -19.52 -38.90
CA SER A 131 57.81 -18.79 -40.04
C SER A 131 57.96 -19.68 -41.27
N SER A 132 57.52 -19.20 -42.43
CA SER A 132 58.02 -19.52 -43.77
C SER A 132 58.24 -21.00 -44.15
N ILE A 133 57.17 -21.67 -44.59
CA ILE A 133 57.28 -22.71 -45.62
C ILE A 133 57.58 -22.01 -46.96
N GLY A 134 58.62 -22.43 -47.68
CA GLY A 134 59.02 -21.81 -48.94
C GLY A 134 59.62 -22.79 -49.95
N SER A 135 58.87 -23.06 -51.02
CA SER A 135 59.33 -23.58 -52.32
C SER A 135 60.33 -24.75 -52.33
N LEU A 136 59.83 -25.99 -52.28
CA LEU A 136 60.50 -27.11 -52.94
C LEU A 136 59.98 -27.23 -54.39
N GLN A 137 60.87 -27.09 -55.36
CA GLN A 137 60.67 -27.56 -56.74
C GLN A 137 61.77 -28.58 -57.13
N PRO A 138 61.53 -29.47 -58.10
CA PRO A 138 62.28 -30.73 -58.18
C PRO A 138 63.28 -30.83 -59.33
N SER A 139 64.42 -31.49 -59.04
CA SER A 139 65.23 -32.25 -60.01
C SER A 139 65.90 -31.48 -61.17
N PRO A 140 66.71 -32.14 -62.02
CA PRO A 140 67.77 -33.09 -61.67
C PRO A 140 69.10 -32.76 -62.39
N ARG A 141 70.24 -33.36 -61.97
CA ARG A 141 71.23 -33.96 -62.91
C ARG A 141 72.44 -34.65 -62.25
N GLN A 142 72.95 -35.66 -62.97
CA GLN A 142 74.34 -36.12 -63.03
C GLN A 142 75.00 -36.64 -61.74
N GLN A 143 74.66 -37.88 -61.38
CA GLN A 143 75.67 -38.81 -60.87
C GLN A 143 76.75 -39.01 -61.95
N ARG A 144 78.04 -38.94 -61.58
CA ARG A 144 79.12 -39.58 -62.35
C ARG A 144 79.36 -40.98 -61.78
N VAL A 145 78.83 -41.99 -62.47
CA VAL A 145 79.33 -43.36 -62.37
C VAL A 145 80.56 -43.46 -63.28
N HIS A 146 81.63 -44.10 -62.81
CA HIS A 146 82.68 -44.61 -63.68
C HIS A 146 82.67 -46.14 -63.63
N GLU A 147 82.93 -46.76 -64.78
CA GLU A 147 82.65 -48.17 -65.01
C GLU A 147 83.59 -49.11 -64.23
N ARG A 148 83.12 -50.36 -64.06
CA ARG A 148 83.97 -51.50 -63.78
C ARG A 148 83.66 -52.66 -64.70
N THR A 149 84.72 -53.38 -65.06
CA THR A 149 84.75 -54.78 -65.53
C THR A 149 83.87 -55.14 -66.72
N ALA A 150 84.52 -55.27 -67.88
CA ALA A 150 84.04 -56.21 -68.90
C ALA A 150 84.29 -57.65 -68.44
N SER A 151 83.26 -58.50 -68.54
CA SER A 151 83.34 -59.97 -68.48
C SER A 151 82.21 -60.53 -69.36
N ASN A 152 82.41 -61.71 -69.95
CA ASN A 152 81.70 -62.11 -71.17
C ASN A 152 80.58 -63.16 -70.96
N PHE A 153 79.49 -63.01 -71.74
CA PHE A 153 78.54 -64.06 -72.17
C PHE A 153 77.64 -64.73 -71.07
N SER A 154 76.41 -65.20 -71.35
CA SER A 154 75.53 -65.10 -72.54
C SER A 154 74.06 -65.48 -72.23
N SER A 155 73.19 -65.33 -73.26
CA SER A 155 72.10 -66.25 -73.64
C SER A 155 70.66 -66.08 -73.12
N ALA A 156 69.75 -65.99 -74.10
CA ALA A 156 68.35 -66.43 -74.18
C ALA A 156 67.29 -66.00 -73.14
N ARG A 157 67.58 -65.91 -71.84
CA ARG A 157 66.54 -65.65 -70.81
C ARG A 157 65.88 -64.26 -70.91
N GLY A 158 66.55 -63.31 -71.57
CA GLY A 158 66.15 -61.89 -71.58
C GLY A 158 64.79 -61.58 -72.22
N LEU A 159 64.25 -62.41 -73.12
CA LEU A 159 62.97 -62.12 -73.78
C LEU A 159 61.76 -62.44 -72.89
N ASP A 160 61.78 -63.56 -72.15
CA ASP A 160 60.77 -63.84 -71.13
C ASP A 160 60.88 -62.85 -69.96
N GLU A 161 62.10 -62.43 -69.62
CA GLU A 161 62.35 -61.37 -68.63
C GLU A 161 61.63 -60.07 -69.02
N ILE A 162 61.76 -59.63 -70.28
CA ILE A 162 61.06 -58.46 -70.83
C ILE A 162 59.53 -58.65 -70.81
N CYS A 163 59.04 -59.84 -71.17
CA CYS A 163 57.60 -60.15 -71.15
C CYS A 163 57.02 -60.32 -69.74
N ARG A 164 57.84 -60.55 -68.71
CA ARG A 164 57.46 -60.44 -67.30
C ARG A 164 57.42 -58.97 -66.87
N LEU A 165 58.54 -58.25 -67.07
CA LEU A 165 58.69 -56.84 -66.72
C LEU A 165 57.61 -55.95 -67.35
N ARG A 166 57.16 -56.23 -68.58
CA ARG A 166 56.06 -55.47 -69.20
C ARG A 166 54.74 -55.59 -68.42
N ARG A 167 54.37 -56.80 -68.00
CA ARG A 167 53.15 -57.04 -67.18
C ARG A 167 53.30 -56.48 -65.77
N GLU A 168 54.51 -56.50 -65.23
CA GLU A 168 54.86 -55.89 -63.94
C GLU A 168 54.69 -54.36 -63.99
N VAL A 169 55.19 -53.70 -65.03
CA VAL A 169 54.98 -52.26 -65.28
C VAL A 169 53.50 -51.93 -65.51
N GLU A 170 52.77 -52.75 -66.26
CA GLU A 170 51.34 -52.54 -66.52
C GLU A 170 50.49 -52.70 -65.24
N GLY A 171 50.83 -53.65 -64.36
CA GLY A 171 50.26 -53.76 -63.02
C GLY A 171 50.59 -52.55 -62.13
N LEU A 172 51.86 -52.11 -62.12
CA LEU A 172 52.30 -50.94 -61.37
C LEU A 172 51.62 -49.64 -61.83
N LEU A 173 51.28 -49.50 -63.13
CA LEU A 173 50.48 -48.38 -63.63
C LEU A 173 49.04 -48.42 -63.09
N ILE A 174 48.39 -49.59 -63.15
CA ILE A 174 47.03 -49.78 -62.60
C ILE A 174 46.98 -49.50 -61.10
N ASP A 175 47.98 -49.94 -60.34
CA ASP A 175 48.07 -49.66 -58.91
C ASP A 175 48.46 -48.21 -58.61
N ASN A 176 49.27 -47.55 -59.43
CA ASN A 176 49.52 -46.12 -59.33
C ASN A 176 48.23 -45.30 -59.58
N ASP A 177 47.42 -45.66 -60.58
CA ASP A 177 46.12 -45.01 -60.82
C ASP A 177 45.13 -45.23 -59.66
N ARG A 178 45.12 -46.43 -59.06
CA ARG A 178 44.38 -46.71 -57.82
C ARG A 178 44.89 -45.85 -56.66
N HIS A 179 46.20 -45.66 -56.51
CA HIS A 179 46.78 -44.78 -55.49
C HIS A 179 46.44 -43.31 -55.73
N HIS A 180 46.43 -42.83 -56.99
CA HIS A 180 45.96 -41.49 -57.33
C HIS A 180 44.47 -41.29 -57.01
N ALA A 181 43.61 -42.26 -57.33
CA ALA A 181 42.19 -42.22 -57.00
C ALA A 181 41.95 -42.22 -55.47
N ALA A 182 42.64 -43.09 -54.74
CA ALA A 182 42.58 -43.15 -53.28
C ALA A 182 43.07 -41.84 -52.63
N ARG A 183 44.17 -41.27 -53.14
CA ARG A 183 44.69 -39.97 -52.72
C ARG A 183 43.70 -38.84 -53.00
N GLY A 184 43.09 -38.82 -54.19
CA GLY A 184 42.05 -37.85 -54.53
C GLY A 184 40.85 -37.90 -53.59
N LYS A 185 40.45 -39.10 -53.15
CA LYS A 185 39.43 -39.28 -52.10
C LYS A 185 39.89 -38.71 -50.75
N ILE A 186 41.09 -39.07 -50.28
CA ILE A 186 41.65 -38.57 -49.01
C ILE A 186 41.76 -37.04 -49.01
N GLU A 187 42.20 -36.44 -50.10
CA GLU A 187 42.23 -34.98 -50.27
C GLU A 187 40.82 -34.36 -50.35
N GLY A 188 39.79 -35.12 -50.71
CA GLY A 188 38.38 -34.73 -50.60
C GLY A 188 37.88 -34.76 -49.15
N ASP A 189 38.07 -35.90 -48.47
CA ASP A 189 37.68 -36.14 -47.08
C ASP A 189 38.36 -35.12 -46.13
N LEU A 190 39.65 -34.83 -46.34
CA LEU A 190 40.39 -33.81 -45.58
C LEU A 190 39.80 -32.40 -45.75
N ARG A 191 39.33 -32.05 -46.96
CA ARG A 191 38.64 -30.77 -47.22
C ARG A 191 37.23 -30.71 -46.62
N ALA A 192 36.57 -31.85 -46.42
CA ALA A 192 35.31 -31.91 -45.68
C ALA A 192 35.55 -31.71 -44.17
N VAL A 193 36.54 -32.40 -43.60
CA VAL A 193 36.94 -32.28 -42.19
C VAL A 193 37.38 -30.84 -41.85
N GLN A 194 38.17 -30.19 -42.73
CA GLN A 194 38.58 -28.80 -42.51
C GLN A 194 37.36 -27.86 -42.41
N ARG A 195 36.42 -27.94 -43.36
CA ARG A 195 35.18 -27.12 -43.31
C ARG A 195 34.37 -27.38 -42.05
N GLN A 196 34.28 -28.64 -41.62
CA GLN A 196 33.58 -29.00 -40.38
C GLN A 196 34.27 -28.37 -39.16
N ASN A 197 35.60 -28.39 -39.10
CA ASN A 197 36.38 -27.71 -38.06
C ASN A 197 36.15 -26.19 -38.11
N ASP A 198 36.22 -25.56 -39.27
CA ASP A 198 35.98 -24.12 -39.45
C ASP A 198 34.58 -23.71 -38.93
N THR A 199 33.54 -24.50 -39.23
CA THR A 199 32.18 -24.27 -38.70
C THR A 199 32.07 -24.52 -37.19
N SER A 200 32.85 -25.46 -36.65
CA SER A 200 32.92 -25.69 -35.20
C SER A 200 33.56 -24.52 -34.48
N GLU A 201 34.67 -23.98 -35.00
CA GLU A 201 35.36 -22.82 -34.43
C GLU A 201 34.51 -21.53 -34.48
N ASP A 202 33.69 -21.35 -35.51
CA ASP A 202 32.71 -20.25 -35.58
C ASP A 202 31.57 -20.42 -34.56
N LEU A 203 31.03 -21.64 -34.40
CA LEU A 203 30.03 -21.95 -33.39
C LEU A 203 30.56 -21.76 -31.96
N VAL A 204 31.79 -22.21 -31.67
CA VAL A 204 32.46 -22.00 -30.38
C VAL A 204 32.62 -20.51 -30.08
N ARG A 205 33.07 -19.70 -31.06
CA ARG A 205 33.17 -18.24 -30.89
C ARG A 205 31.81 -17.58 -30.61
N LYS A 206 30.75 -18.00 -31.31
CA LYS A 206 29.38 -17.50 -31.09
C LYS A 206 28.83 -17.87 -29.71
N LEU A 207 29.07 -19.10 -29.24
CA LEU A 207 28.69 -19.54 -27.90
C LEU A 207 29.48 -18.80 -26.81
N GLN A 208 30.79 -18.60 -27.00
CA GLN A 208 31.64 -17.86 -26.07
C GLN A 208 31.19 -16.41 -25.91
N ALA A 209 30.89 -15.71 -27.02
CA ALA A 209 30.35 -14.36 -26.98
C ALA A 209 28.98 -14.28 -26.29
N LYS A 210 28.09 -15.27 -26.52
CA LYS A 210 26.79 -15.34 -25.85
C LYS A 210 26.92 -15.59 -24.35
N ASN A 211 27.87 -16.43 -23.91
CA ASN A 211 28.12 -16.65 -22.49
C ASN A 211 28.61 -15.36 -21.80
N GLN A 212 29.53 -14.62 -22.42
CA GLN A 212 30.02 -13.33 -21.89
C GLN A 212 28.89 -12.29 -21.75
N GLN A 213 27.97 -12.24 -22.71
CA GLN A 213 26.78 -11.39 -22.62
C GLN A 213 25.87 -11.78 -21.44
N LEU A 214 25.61 -13.09 -21.26
CA LEU A 214 24.78 -13.59 -20.15
C LEU A 214 25.45 -13.40 -18.78
N GLU A 215 26.79 -13.49 -18.70
CA GLU A 215 27.55 -13.17 -17.48
C GLU A 215 27.43 -11.69 -17.11
N PHE A 216 27.48 -10.78 -18.09
CA PHE A 216 27.27 -9.35 -17.87
C PHE A 216 25.82 -9.02 -17.44
N GLU A 217 24.82 -9.55 -18.14
CA GLU A 217 23.40 -9.37 -17.77
C GLU A 217 23.10 -9.91 -16.37
N LYS A 218 23.65 -11.08 -16.02
CA LYS A 218 23.56 -11.64 -14.68
C LYS A 218 24.17 -10.70 -13.64
N GLN A 219 25.38 -10.19 -13.88
CA GLN A 219 26.06 -9.28 -12.94
C GLN A 219 25.27 -7.99 -12.74
N GLU A 220 24.70 -7.41 -13.80
CA GLU A 220 23.86 -6.22 -13.71
C GLU A 220 22.56 -6.47 -12.90
N ILE A 221 21.96 -7.66 -13.04
CA ILE A 221 20.80 -8.08 -12.24
C ILE A 221 21.19 -8.29 -10.76
N GLU A 222 22.34 -8.89 -10.48
CA GLU A 222 22.86 -9.07 -9.11
C GLU A 222 23.21 -7.72 -8.44
N GLU A 223 23.73 -6.74 -9.18
CA GLU A 223 23.97 -5.38 -8.68
C GLU A 223 22.66 -4.61 -8.42
N LYS A 224 21.69 -4.69 -9.34
CA LYS A 224 20.34 -4.12 -9.14
C LYS A 224 19.64 -4.72 -7.93
N HIS A 225 19.69 -6.05 -7.78
CA HIS A 225 19.08 -6.76 -6.66
C HIS A 225 19.77 -6.44 -5.33
N SER A 226 21.10 -6.49 -5.26
CA SER A 226 21.83 -6.13 -4.03
C SER A 226 21.64 -4.65 -3.64
N THR A 227 21.54 -3.75 -4.61
CA THR A 227 21.18 -2.33 -4.37
C THR A 227 19.75 -2.18 -3.84
N PHE A 228 18.79 -2.95 -4.36
CA PHE A 228 17.42 -2.99 -3.85
C PHE A 228 17.37 -3.51 -2.40
N ILE A 229 18.01 -4.65 -2.13
CA ILE A 229 18.11 -5.22 -0.78
C ILE A 229 18.78 -4.24 0.19
N ARG A 230 19.87 -3.57 -0.21
CA ARG A 230 20.52 -2.56 0.64
C ARG A 230 19.58 -1.38 0.95
N LYS A 231 18.85 -0.86 -0.04
CA LYS A 231 17.85 0.20 0.17
C LYS A 231 16.72 -0.25 1.10
N GLN A 232 16.25 -1.48 0.96
CA GLN A 232 15.18 -2.03 1.82
C GLN A 232 15.68 -2.27 3.25
N GLN A 233 16.91 -2.76 3.43
CA GLN A 233 17.56 -2.88 4.74
C GLN A 233 17.81 -1.51 5.38
N GLU A 234 18.31 -0.52 4.63
CA GLU A 234 18.54 0.85 5.10
C GLU A 234 17.24 1.54 5.52
N ALA A 235 16.16 1.39 4.74
CA ALA A 235 14.83 1.83 5.13
C ALA A 235 14.35 1.13 6.42
N SER A 236 14.55 -0.19 6.53
CA SER A 236 14.17 -0.96 7.72
C SER A 236 14.99 -0.58 8.95
N PHE A 237 16.29 -0.30 8.82
CA PHE A 237 17.13 0.19 9.93
C PHE A 237 16.74 1.61 10.37
N ASN A 238 16.38 2.50 9.44
CA ASN A 238 15.82 3.82 9.77
C ASN A 238 14.43 3.72 10.45
N GLN A 239 13.64 2.71 10.10
CA GLN A 239 12.41 2.37 10.84
C GLN A 239 12.73 1.79 12.23
N MET A 240 13.79 0.99 12.38
CA MET A 240 14.23 0.47 13.68
C MET A 240 14.73 1.56 14.63
N THR A 241 15.42 2.61 14.17
CA THR A 241 15.76 3.76 15.04
C THR A 241 14.53 4.55 15.49
N THR A 242 13.39 4.38 14.81
CA THR A 242 12.08 4.93 15.18
C THR A 242 11.12 3.90 15.78
N SER A 243 11.60 2.73 16.23
CA SER A 243 10.78 1.59 16.74
C SER A 243 9.70 1.94 17.75
N ARG A 244 9.91 2.98 18.58
CA ARG A 244 8.93 3.45 19.58
C ARG A 244 7.61 3.94 18.96
N TRP A 245 7.61 4.26 17.66
CA TRP A 245 6.48 4.86 16.94
C TRP A 245 6.32 4.32 15.50
N MET A 246 6.43 3.00 15.32
CA MET A 246 6.08 2.39 14.03
C MET A 246 4.61 2.71 13.66
N PRO A 247 4.33 3.13 12.41
CA PRO A 247 2.95 3.32 11.95
C PRO A 247 2.15 2.02 12.02
N VAL A 248 0.89 2.11 12.47
CA VAL A 248 -0.06 1.00 12.35
C VAL A 248 -0.36 0.78 10.86
N GLU A 249 -0.34 -0.48 10.42
CA GLU A 249 -0.65 -0.86 9.03
C GLU A 249 -1.96 -0.24 8.53
N ASP A 250 -1.98 0.21 7.27
CA ASP A 250 -3.19 0.71 6.60
C ASP A 250 -4.33 -0.33 6.63
N SER A 251 -4.01 -1.64 6.62
CA SER A 251 -4.94 -2.77 6.79
C SER A 251 -5.76 -2.67 8.09
N LYS A 252 -5.10 -2.52 9.23
CA LYS A 252 -5.72 -2.38 10.55
C LYS A 252 -6.43 -1.05 10.70
N VAL A 253 -5.86 0.04 10.17
CA VAL A 253 -6.50 1.36 10.15
C VAL A 253 -7.85 1.33 9.44
N ILE A 254 -7.92 0.69 8.26
CA ILE A 254 -9.17 0.49 7.53
C ILE A 254 -10.14 -0.36 8.36
N GLY A 255 -9.68 -1.45 8.98
CA GLY A 255 -10.51 -2.30 9.85
C GLY A 255 -11.07 -1.60 11.10
N ASP A 256 -10.31 -0.69 11.71
CA ASP A 256 -10.76 0.16 12.83
C ASP A 256 -11.80 1.19 12.38
N LEU A 257 -11.59 1.84 11.22
CA LEU A 257 -12.56 2.77 10.62
C LEU A 257 -13.86 2.08 10.22
N ASP A 258 -13.77 0.87 9.66
CA ASP A 258 -14.94 0.05 9.30
C ASP A 258 -15.71 -0.47 10.53
N ARG A 259 -15.03 -0.69 11.67
CA ARG A 259 -15.71 -0.97 12.95
C ARG A 259 -16.50 0.26 13.40
N LEU A 260 -15.85 1.40 13.51
CA LEU A 260 -16.49 2.66 13.88
C LEU A 260 -17.69 3.00 12.97
N LYS A 261 -17.57 2.77 11.66
CA LYS A 261 -18.65 2.91 10.67
C LYS A 261 -19.83 1.97 10.94
N ARG A 262 -19.57 0.69 11.24
CA ARG A 262 -20.63 -0.25 11.65
C ARG A 262 -21.31 0.19 12.93
N ASP A 263 -20.56 0.67 13.92
CA ASP A 263 -21.11 0.98 15.24
C ASP A 263 -21.90 2.29 15.28
N MET A 264 -21.49 3.32 14.52
CA MET A 264 -22.33 4.50 14.23
C MET A 264 -23.68 4.10 13.60
N ARG A 265 -23.66 3.21 12.59
CA ARG A 265 -24.88 2.72 11.91
C ARG A 265 -25.75 1.85 12.83
N ASN A 266 -25.13 0.97 13.61
CA ASN A 266 -25.81 0.08 14.57
C ASN A 266 -26.45 0.87 15.72
N TRP A 267 -25.82 1.97 16.15
CA TRP A 267 -26.37 2.92 17.10
C TRP A 267 -27.55 3.67 16.50
N ALA A 268 -27.38 4.30 15.33
CA ALA A 268 -28.41 5.10 14.68
C ALA A 268 -29.67 4.27 14.40
N LYS A 269 -29.54 3.02 13.93
CA LYS A 269 -30.66 2.08 13.73
C LYS A 269 -31.43 1.73 15.02
N LYS A 270 -30.80 1.84 16.20
CA LYS A 270 -31.43 1.57 17.50
C LYS A 270 -31.93 2.84 18.20
N ALA A 271 -31.36 3.99 17.86
CA ALA A 271 -31.69 5.28 18.43
C ALA A 271 -32.76 6.04 17.64
N SER A 272 -32.91 5.77 16.33
CA SER A 272 -33.82 6.53 15.46
C SER A 272 -35.30 6.22 15.71
N VAL A 273 -36.15 7.22 15.52
CA VAL A 273 -37.61 7.03 15.42
C VAL A 273 -37.99 6.08 14.27
N ASN A 274 -39.14 5.40 14.40
CA ASN A 274 -39.57 4.34 13.48
C ASN A 274 -40.24 4.82 12.19
N ASP A 275 -40.59 6.10 12.07
CA ASP A 275 -41.34 6.64 10.93
C ASP A 275 -41.07 8.14 10.73
N MET A 276 -40.74 8.55 9.50
CA MET A 276 -40.37 9.93 9.19
C MET A 276 -41.59 10.85 9.04
N ASP A 277 -42.70 10.36 8.49
CA ASP A 277 -43.86 11.20 8.17
C ASP A 277 -44.61 11.59 9.44
N THR A 278 -44.77 10.64 10.37
CA THR A 278 -45.25 10.86 11.74
C THR A 278 -44.35 11.83 12.50
N LEU A 279 -43.02 11.74 12.32
CA LEU A 279 -42.09 12.69 12.93
C LEU A 279 -42.31 14.10 12.38
N LEU A 280 -42.24 14.29 11.06
CA LEU A 280 -42.43 15.60 10.44
C LEU A 280 -43.78 16.21 10.83
N GLY A 281 -44.85 15.41 10.85
CA GLY A 281 -46.17 15.83 11.33
C GLY A 281 -46.17 16.35 12.77
N SER A 282 -45.43 15.72 13.68
CA SER A 282 -45.38 16.09 15.10
C SER A 282 -44.44 17.25 15.44
N LEU A 283 -43.40 17.50 14.64
CA LEU A 283 -42.47 18.62 14.83
C LEU A 283 -43.12 19.96 14.47
N GLY A 284 -42.86 21.00 15.28
CA GLY A 284 -43.22 22.38 14.98
C GLY A 284 -42.34 23.02 13.89
N GLN A 285 -42.73 24.20 13.42
CA GLN A 285 -42.06 24.87 12.30
C GLN A 285 -40.59 25.19 12.57
N ARG A 286 -40.22 25.48 13.84
CA ARG A 286 -38.84 25.80 14.23
C ARG A 286 -37.96 24.56 14.28
N GLU A 287 -38.49 23.48 14.82
CA GLU A 287 -37.84 22.17 14.91
C GLU A 287 -37.61 21.57 13.51
N ARG A 288 -38.63 21.65 12.63
CA ARG A 288 -38.52 21.27 11.21
C ARG A 288 -37.42 22.07 10.50
N ALA A 289 -37.37 23.39 10.70
CA ALA A 289 -36.35 24.25 10.10
C ALA A 289 -34.93 23.88 10.56
N ALA A 290 -34.72 23.70 11.87
CA ALA A 290 -33.42 23.32 12.42
C ALA A 290 -32.97 21.91 11.97
N LEU A 291 -33.89 20.94 11.90
CA LEU A 291 -33.60 19.61 11.36
C LEU A 291 -33.23 19.67 9.88
N LYS A 292 -33.99 20.45 9.09
CA LYS A 292 -33.70 20.64 7.66
C LYS A 292 -32.35 21.31 7.42
N GLU A 293 -32.03 22.36 8.17
CA GLU A 293 -30.73 23.05 8.12
C GLU A 293 -29.58 22.06 8.34
N ALA A 294 -29.64 21.27 9.42
CA ALA A 294 -28.64 20.26 9.71
C ALA A 294 -28.53 19.20 8.60
N LEU A 295 -29.65 18.78 8.01
CA LEU A 295 -29.67 17.82 6.91
C LEU A 295 -29.02 18.37 5.62
N THR A 296 -28.98 19.68 5.37
CA THR A 296 -28.29 20.25 4.17
C THR A 296 -26.79 19.94 4.10
N HIS A 297 -26.18 19.49 5.20
CA HIS A 297 -24.80 19.05 5.23
C HIS A 297 -24.56 17.64 4.66
N VAL A 298 -25.63 16.84 4.53
CA VAL A 298 -25.57 15.41 4.16
C VAL A 298 -26.64 14.97 3.15
N VAL A 299 -27.70 15.75 2.93
CA VAL A 299 -28.82 15.52 2.01
C VAL A 299 -28.88 16.64 0.96
N VAL A 300 -29.09 16.29 -0.30
CA VAL A 300 -29.53 17.20 -1.37
C VAL A 300 -31.05 17.33 -1.28
N PHE A 301 -31.55 18.56 -1.17
CA PHE A 301 -32.99 18.85 -1.24
C PHE A 301 -33.36 19.24 -2.66
N GLU A 302 -34.44 18.65 -3.18
CA GLU A 302 -35.00 18.98 -4.49
C GLU A 302 -36.37 19.65 -4.25
N ASN A 303 -36.61 20.83 -4.84
CA ASN A 303 -37.82 21.64 -4.61
C ASN A 303 -38.14 21.86 -3.11
N ASP A 304 -37.11 22.02 -2.28
CA ASP A 304 -37.19 22.11 -0.82
C ASP A 304 -37.69 20.84 -0.07
N GLU A 305 -37.91 19.73 -0.77
CA GLU A 305 -38.36 18.43 -0.23
C GLU A 305 -37.20 17.44 -0.02
N LEU A 306 -37.48 16.36 0.73
CA LEU A 306 -36.55 15.24 0.91
C LEU A 306 -36.52 14.35 -0.35
N PRO A 307 -35.40 13.62 -0.61
CA PRO A 307 -35.30 12.74 -1.78
C PRO A 307 -36.43 11.70 -1.86
N GLN A 308 -37.02 11.57 -3.05
CA GLN A 308 -38.04 10.57 -3.34
C GLN A 308 -37.46 9.14 -3.32
N GLY A 309 -38.30 8.12 -3.28
CA GLY A 309 -37.88 6.70 -3.19
C GLY A 309 -37.37 6.25 -1.80
N LEU A 310 -37.10 7.17 -0.88
CA LEU A 310 -36.80 6.86 0.52
C LEU A 310 -38.01 6.25 1.24
N SER A 311 -37.85 5.06 1.81
CA SER A 311 -38.88 4.42 2.64
C SER A 311 -38.97 5.11 4.01
N ALA A 312 -40.09 5.78 4.31
CA ALA A 312 -40.35 6.55 5.54
C ALA A 312 -39.97 5.83 6.86
N LYS A 313 -40.05 4.50 6.90
CA LYS A 313 -39.68 3.66 8.06
C LYS A 313 -38.17 3.39 8.22
N LYS A 314 -37.36 3.75 7.21
CA LYS A 314 -35.90 3.60 7.19
C LYS A 314 -35.17 4.95 7.15
N SER A 315 -35.78 5.97 6.55
CA SER A 315 -35.21 7.32 6.41
C SER A 315 -34.64 7.90 7.72
N PRO A 316 -35.30 7.81 8.89
CA PRO A 316 -34.77 8.38 10.13
C PRO A 316 -33.43 7.76 10.54
N SER A 317 -33.29 6.44 10.40
CA SER A 317 -32.04 5.72 10.70
C SER A 317 -30.90 6.07 9.72
N LEU A 318 -31.24 6.32 8.46
CA LEU A 318 -30.30 6.70 7.41
C LEU A 318 -29.79 8.14 7.62
N PHE A 319 -30.71 9.08 7.85
CA PHE A 319 -30.39 10.47 8.16
C PHE A 319 -29.61 10.61 9.47
N LEU A 320 -29.98 9.87 10.52
CA LEU A 320 -29.26 9.90 11.79
C LEU A 320 -27.85 9.30 11.66
N THR A 321 -27.66 8.27 10.83
CA THR A 321 -26.32 7.75 10.48
C THR A 321 -25.52 8.83 9.74
N ALA A 322 -26.10 9.46 8.73
CA ALA A 322 -25.44 10.49 7.91
C ALA A 322 -25.01 11.71 8.72
N LEU A 323 -25.89 12.23 9.58
CA LEU A 323 -25.57 13.35 10.49
C LEU A 323 -24.48 12.97 11.49
N LEU A 324 -24.52 11.75 12.05
CA LEU A 324 -23.51 11.28 13.00
C LEU A 324 -22.13 11.14 12.35
N THR A 325 -22.04 10.50 11.17
CA THR A 325 -20.77 10.36 10.45
C THR A 325 -20.23 11.72 10.03
N HIS A 326 -21.08 12.63 9.54
CA HIS A 326 -20.66 14.00 9.22
C HIS A 326 -20.12 14.74 10.44
N HIS A 327 -20.81 14.69 11.59
CA HIS A 327 -20.38 15.38 12.80
C HIS A 327 -19.04 14.84 13.30
N VAL A 328 -18.94 13.53 13.54
CA VAL A 328 -17.71 12.84 13.99
C VAL A 328 -16.51 13.19 13.11
N TYR A 329 -16.65 13.12 11.79
CA TYR A 329 -15.55 13.42 10.88
C TYR A 329 -15.17 14.91 10.89
N LYS A 330 -16.14 15.82 10.97
CA LYS A 330 -15.90 17.27 10.92
C LYS A 330 -15.34 17.85 12.21
N THR A 331 -15.62 17.24 13.37
CA THR A 331 -15.19 17.73 14.68
C THR A 331 -13.94 17.02 15.20
N LEU A 332 -13.85 15.70 15.02
CA LEU A 332 -12.71 14.89 15.51
C LEU A 332 -11.65 14.63 14.44
N PHE A 333 -12.03 14.22 13.22
CA PHE A 333 -11.04 13.83 12.18
C PHE A 333 -10.46 15.02 11.41
N LYS A 334 -11.16 16.15 11.32
CA LYS A 334 -10.75 17.32 10.49
C LYS A 334 -9.48 18.03 10.99
N SER A 335 -9.18 17.97 12.29
CA SER A 335 -8.17 18.81 12.96
C SER A 335 -7.24 17.92 13.79
N PRO A 336 -5.91 17.98 13.60
CA PRO A 336 -4.98 17.20 14.43
C PRO A 336 -4.94 17.64 15.90
N PHE A 337 -5.40 18.86 16.17
CA PHE A 337 -5.42 19.46 17.50
C PHE A 337 -6.82 19.43 18.13
N PHE A 338 -7.70 18.52 17.68
CA PHE A 338 -9.12 18.49 18.09
C PHE A 338 -9.33 18.41 19.61
N PHE A 339 -8.47 17.64 20.30
CA PHE A 339 -8.51 17.40 21.74
C PHE A 339 -8.02 18.59 22.58
N ILE A 340 -7.27 19.52 22.00
CA ILE A 340 -6.76 20.70 22.71
C ILE A 340 -7.96 21.61 22.97
N ASN A 341 -8.40 21.65 24.23
CA ASN A 341 -9.64 22.27 24.65
C ASN A 341 -9.77 23.71 24.15
N GLY A 342 -10.94 24.06 23.64
CA GLY A 342 -11.45 25.43 23.73
C GLY A 342 -12.09 25.65 25.09
N ASN A 343 -12.08 26.88 25.57
CA ASN A 343 -12.66 27.25 26.86
C ASN A 343 -14.08 27.80 26.65
N ILE A 344 -14.97 27.63 27.63
CA ILE A 344 -16.31 28.23 27.58
C ILE A 344 -16.25 29.56 28.31
N MET A 345 -16.40 30.66 27.57
CA MET A 345 -16.50 32.02 28.11
C MET A 345 -17.87 32.59 27.75
N ASP A 346 -18.60 33.09 28.74
CA ASP A 346 -19.95 33.68 28.58
C ASP A 346 -20.93 32.82 27.75
N GLY A 347 -20.90 31.50 27.97
CA GLY A 347 -21.73 30.52 27.27
C GLY A 347 -21.33 30.27 25.80
N ARG A 348 -20.21 30.81 25.33
CA ARG A 348 -19.68 30.61 23.97
C ARG A 348 -18.42 29.74 24.01
N PHE A 349 -18.31 28.81 23.08
CA PHE A 349 -17.09 28.02 22.90
C PHE A 349 -16.03 28.87 22.19
N VAL A 350 -14.96 29.22 22.90
CA VAL A 350 -13.80 29.93 22.37
C VAL A 350 -12.67 28.93 22.19
N LEU A 351 -12.24 28.71 20.94
CA LEU A 351 -11.00 27.96 20.68
C LEU A 351 -9.87 28.59 21.48
N SER A 352 -9.11 27.79 22.24
CA SER A 352 -7.98 28.34 23.00
C SER A 352 -6.98 28.99 22.05
N GLU A 353 -6.43 30.13 22.46
CA GLU A 353 -5.40 30.83 21.69
C GLU A 353 -4.21 29.90 21.36
N TYR A 354 -3.91 28.97 22.26
CA TYR A 354 -2.97 27.89 22.06
C TYR A 354 -3.34 26.98 20.87
N ARG A 355 -4.56 26.43 20.81
CA ARG A 355 -5.01 25.63 19.66
C ARG A 355 -5.05 26.45 18.36
N MET A 356 -5.51 27.70 18.41
CA MET A 356 -5.49 28.57 17.23
C MET A 356 -4.07 28.85 16.75
N GLY A 357 -3.12 29.06 17.67
CA GLY A 357 -1.70 29.20 17.37
C GLY A 357 -1.13 27.96 16.69
N LEU A 358 -1.39 26.76 17.22
CA LEU A 358 -0.94 25.49 16.62
C LEU A 358 -1.52 25.26 15.22
N GLU A 359 -2.81 25.51 15.00
CA GLU A 359 -3.43 25.44 13.67
C GLU A 359 -2.83 26.46 12.69
N VAL A 360 -2.55 27.69 13.14
CA VAL A 360 -1.92 28.73 12.32
C VAL A 360 -0.47 28.39 11.98
N ILE A 361 0.30 27.88 12.94
CA ILE A 361 1.69 27.41 12.73
C ILE A 361 1.69 26.25 11.73
N TYR A 362 0.87 25.22 11.95
CA TYR A 362 0.75 24.06 11.06
C TYR A 362 0.36 24.45 9.63
N ARG A 363 -0.64 25.34 9.49
CA ARG A 363 -1.09 25.85 8.18
C ARG A 363 0.01 26.65 7.48
N LYS A 364 0.71 27.55 8.18
CA LYS A 364 1.85 28.29 7.61
C LYS A 364 3.01 27.37 7.23
N GLY A 365 3.32 26.39 8.08
CA GLY A 365 4.35 25.38 7.82
C GLY A 365 4.09 24.65 6.51
N ARG A 366 2.87 24.14 6.29
CA ARG A 366 2.53 23.41 5.05
C ARG A 366 2.70 24.22 3.76
N TYR A 367 2.52 25.54 3.80
CA TYR A 367 2.79 26.41 2.65
C TYR A 367 4.29 26.67 2.41
N SER A 368 5.16 26.39 3.39
CA SER A 368 6.62 26.58 3.28
C SER A 368 7.37 25.27 3.00
N ASN A 369 7.00 24.20 3.70
CA ASN A 369 7.40 22.82 3.43
C ASN A 369 6.35 21.88 4.01
N GLU A 370 5.62 21.16 3.15
CA GLU A 370 4.56 20.25 3.55
C GLU A 370 5.10 19.09 4.41
N GLY A 371 6.24 18.49 4.02
CA GLY A 371 6.86 17.37 4.74
C GLY A 371 7.29 17.75 6.17
N ASP A 372 8.06 18.83 6.33
CA ASP A 372 8.51 19.28 7.66
C ASP A 372 7.33 19.64 8.58
N ALA A 373 6.26 20.24 8.03
CA ALA A 373 5.07 20.56 8.80
C ALA A 373 4.30 19.31 9.26
N HIS A 374 4.32 18.23 8.48
CA HIS A 374 3.74 16.95 8.86
C HIS A 374 4.62 16.16 9.83
N ILE A 375 5.95 16.24 9.71
CA ILE A 375 6.90 15.74 10.72
C ILE A 375 6.67 16.44 12.05
N TRP A 376 6.68 17.78 12.07
CA TRP A 376 6.47 18.58 13.27
C TRP A 376 5.12 18.26 13.95
N ARG A 377 4.03 18.16 13.19
CA ARG A 377 2.70 17.80 13.73
C ARG A 377 2.70 16.37 14.30
N SER A 378 3.23 15.41 13.55
CA SER A 378 3.34 14.00 13.97
C SER A 378 4.10 13.87 15.28
N ASP A 379 5.28 14.47 15.35
CA ASP A 379 6.17 14.34 16.50
C ASP A 379 5.73 15.19 17.69
N PHE A 380 5.06 16.33 17.48
CA PHE A 380 4.35 17.07 18.54
C PHE A 380 3.27 16.19 19.20
N LEU A 381 2.41 15.52 18.44
CA LEU A 381 1.35 14.67 19.00
C LEU A 381 1.92 13.44 19.72
N ARG A 382 2.99 12.84 19.18
CA ARG A 382 3.75 11.76 19.84
C ARG A 382 4.39 12.20 21.16
N LEU A 383 4.71 13.48 21.32
CA LEU A 383 5.19 14.05 22.59
C LEU A 383 4.05 14.34 23.58
N GLN A 384 2.83 14.64 23.12
CA GLN A 384 1.67 14.82 24.02
C GLN A 384 1.14 13.49 24.57
N LEU A 385 1.25 12.39 23.82
CA LEU A 385 0.82 11.05 24.26
C LEU A 385 2.00 10.05 24.23
N PRO A 386 3.01 10.18 25.11
CA PRO A 386 4.15 9.27 25.13
C PRO A 386 3.70 7.84 25.51
N PRO A 387 4.27 6.76 24.95
CA PRO A 387 3.76 5.42 25.21
C PRO A 387 4.10 4.96 26.62
N MET A 388 3.16 4.28 27.27
CA MET A 388 3.33 3.70 28.61
C MET A 388 4.24 2.46 28.56
N THR A 389 5.53 2.67 28.79
CA THR A 389 6.54 1.61 28.91
C THR A 389 7.23 1.69 30.28
N PRO A 390 7.91 0.63 30.78
CA PRO A 390 8.57 0.64 32.09
C PRO A 390 9.61 1.76 32.29
N GLU A 391 10.16 2.27 31.19
CA GLU A 391 11.16 3.34 31.15
C GLU A 391 10.53 4.74 31.08
N THR A 392 9.20 4.85 30.97
CA THR A 392 8.47 6.12 30.90
C THR A 392 8.37 6.74 32.30
N SER A 393 9.03 7.88 32.47
CA SER A 393 9.04 8.65 33.72
C SER A 393 7.63 9.05 34.17
N GLU A 394 7.46 9.23 35.49
CA GLU A 394 6.22 9.64 36.14
C GLU A 394 5.54 10.83 35.43
N HIS A 395 6.30 11.89 35.14
CA HIS A 395 5.82 13.07 34.41
C HIS A 395 5.34 12.75 32.98
N GLY A 396 5.92 11.75 32.32
CA GLY A 396 5.47 11.24 31.03
C GLY A 396 4.18 10.44 31.14
N GLN A 397 4.01 9.68 32.22
CA GLN A 397 2.76 8.97 32.51
C GLN A 397 1.62 9.94 32.87
N ASP A 398 1.91 11.02 33.60
CA ASP A 398 0.95 12.10 33.87
C ASP A 398 0.54 12.83 32.60
N LEU A 399 1.51 13.17 31.73
CA LEU A 399 1.24 13.76 30.43
C LEU A 399 0.35 12.86 29.57
N HIS A 400 0.63 11.54 29.52
CA HIS A 400 -0.23 10.58 28.85
C HIS A 400 -1.66 10.59 29.41
N ARG A 401 -1.83 10.41 30.73
CA ARG A 401 -3.15 10.41 31.41
C ARG A 401 -3.92 11.71 31.18
N MET A 402 -3.23 12.85 31.21
CA MET A 402 -3.82 14.16 30.94
C MET A 402 -4.30 14.27 29.49
N THR A 403 -3.49 13.84 28.51
CA THR A 403 -3.88 13.89 27.09
C THR A 403 -4.98 12.90 26.76
N GLU A 404 -4.99 11.68 27.31
CA GLU A 404 -6.14 10.77 27.21
C GLU A 404 -7.41 11.39 27.79
N THR A 405 -7.31 12.06 28.94
CA THR A 405 -8.44 12.76 29.58
C THR A 405 -8.98 13.88 28.68
N GLN A 406 -8.11 14.70 28.08
CA GLN A 406 -8.52 15.75 27.13
C GLN A 406 -9.21 15.18 25.87
N ILE A 407 -8.68 14.08 25.31
CA ILE A 407 -9.30 13.37 24.19
C ILE A 407 -10.70 12.87 24.58
N ALA A 408 -10.83 12.27 25.77
CA ALA A 408 -12.10 11.76 26.28
C ALA A 408 -13.10 12.87 26.65
N GLU A 409 -12.66 13.99 27.21
CA GLU A 409 -13.48 15.18 27.49
C GLU A 409 -14.08 15.75 26.20
N VAL A 410 -13.25 16.00 25.18
CA VAL A 410 -13.73 16.54 23.91
C VAL A 410 -14.67 15.54 23.24
N ALA A 411 -14.35 14.23 23.25
CA ALA A 411 -15.26 13.19 22.76
C ALA A 411 -16.62 13.20 23.48
N ASN A 412 -16.64 13.27 24.81
CA ASN A 412 -17.87 13.34 25.60
C ASN A 412 -18.67 14.61 25.26
N ARG A 413 -18.00 15.77 25.13
CA ARG A 413 -18.64 17.04 24.77
C ARG A 413 -19.28 16.95 23.39
N GLN A 414 -18.54 16.50 22.37
CA GLN A 414 -19.07 16.35 21.01
C GLN A 414 -20.22 15.33 20.91
N ALA A 415 -20.28 14.34 21.81
CA ALA A 415 -21.44 13.46 21.93
C ALA A 415 -22.67 14.16 22.53
N SER A 416 -22.50 14.99 23.57
CA SER A 416 -23.58 15.83 24.12
C SER A 416 -24.07 16.87 23.12
N ASP A 417 -23.15 17.62 22.48
CA ASP A 417 -23.47 18.63 21.45
C ASP A 417 -24.34 18.03 20.33
N PHE A 418 -24.10 16.76 19.96
CA PHE A 418 -24.91 16.03 18.98
C PHE A 418 -26.30 15.61 19.50
N LEU A 419 -26.41 15.25 20.78
CA LEU A 419 -27.68 14.85 21.45
C LEU A 419 -28.57 16.04 21.83
N GLU A 420 -27.99 17.24 21.88
CA GLU A 420 -28.65 18.51 22.18
C GLU A 420 -28.91 19.34 20.90
N GLY A 421 -28.17 19.07 19.83
CA GLY A 421 -28.39 19.66 18.50
C GLY A 421 -29.61 19.11 17.75
N ALA A 422 -29.81 19.56 16.51
CA ALA A 422 -30.98 19.22 15.70
C ALA A 422 -31.12 17.72 15.35
N ALA A 423 -30.03 16.93 15.47
CA ALA A 423 -30.10 15.47 15.31
C ALA A 423 -31.01 14.82 16.38
N GLN A 424 -31.24 15.47 17.53
CA GLN A 424 -32.11 14.94 18.58
C GLN A 424 -33.55 14.70 18.12
N TYR A 425 -34.04 15.45 17.12
CA TYR A 425 -35.39 15.27 16.58
C TYR A 425 -35.55 13.93 15.84
N LEU A 426 -34.46 13.29 15.41
CA LEU A 426 -34.51 11.94 14.83
C LEU A 426 -34.45 10.83 15.87
N ILE A 427 -34.20 11.14 17.16
CA ILE A 427 -33.90 10.16 18.21
C ILE A 427 -35.16 9.86 19.05
N GLY A 428 -35.42 8.59 19.30
CA GLY A 428 -36.50 8.12 20.17
C GLY A 428 -36.24 8.41 21.65
N ASN A 429 -37.29 8.70 22.42
CA ASN A 429 -37.17 8.99 23.86
C ASN A 429 -36.92 7.74 24.72
N GLU A 430 -37.23 6.54 24.21
CA GLU A 430 -37.05 5.28 24.94
C GLU A 430 -35.57 4.96 25.16
N GLY A 431 -35.16 4.76 26.42
CA GLY A 431 -33.78 4.40 26.75
C GLY A 431 -32.73 5.47 26.44
N ARG A 432 -33.12 6.76 26.38
CA ARG A 432 -32.25 7.89 25.96
C ARG A 432 -30.89 7.94 26.68
N GLU A 433 -30.81 7.55 27.95
CA GLU A 433 -29.55 7.44 28.72
C GLU A 433 -28.63 6.34 28.17
N THR A 434 -29.14 5.11 27.99
CA THR A 434 -28.42 3.99 27.38
C THR A 434 -28.02 4.27 25.92
N ILE A 435 -28.82 5.08 25.20
CA ILE A 435 -28.48 5.59 23.86
C ILE A 435 -27.32 6.58 23.96
N ALA A 436 -27.35 7.53 24.91
CA ALA A 436 -26.30 8.52 25.12
C ALA A 436 -24.95 7.89 25.51
N ASP A 437 -24.92 6.90 26.39
CA ASP A 437 -23.67 6.23 26.78
C ASP A 437 -23.02 5.45 25.64
N LYS A 438 -23.83 4.78 24.80
CA LYS A 438 -23.33 4.13 23.59
C LYS A 438 -22.80 5.15 22.57
N LEU A 439 -23.40 6.34 22.50
CA LEU A 439 -22.87 7.42 21.68
C LEU A 439 -21.54 7.95 22.23
N ARG A 440 -21.44 8.20 23.54
CA ARG A 440 -20.20 8.61 24.21
C ARG A 440 -19.06 7.62 23.95
N ALA A 441 -19.34 6.32 23.99
CA ALA A 441 -18.36 5.29 23.63
C ALA A 441 -17.88 5.41 22.17
N ILE A 442 -18.80 5.57 21.21
CA ILE A 442 -18.49 5.77 19.79
C ILE A 442 -17.64 7.03 19.57
N TYR A 443 -17.95 8.14 20.23
CA TYR A 443 -17.14 9.37 20.13
C TYR A 443 -15.75 9.21 20.75
N ARG A 444 -15.60 8.47 21.86
CA ARG A 444 -14.28 8.20 22.46
C ARG A 444 -13.42 7.33 21.55
N GLU A 445 -14.00 6.30 20.93
CA GLU A 445 -13.30 5.48 19.94
C GLU A 445 -12.93 6.32 18.70
N ALA A 446 -13.86 7.10 18.16
CA ALA A 446 -13.59 8.02 17.05
C ALA A 446 -12.46 9.01 17.34
N ALA A 447 -12.42 9.55 18.55
CA ALA A 447 -11.38 10.48 19.00
C ALA A 447 -10.02 9.78 19.14
N SER A 448 -9.98 8.60 19.75
CA SER A 448 -8.77 7.78 19.87
C SER A 448 -8.21 7.38 18.49
N VAL A 449 -9.07 6.90 17.58
CA VAL A 449 -8.69 6.59 16.20
C VAL A 449 -8.17 7.85 15.50
N SER A 450 -8.92 8.96 15.50
CA SER A 450 -8.48 10.23 14.88
C SER A 450 -7.10 10.68 15.38
N TYR A 451 -6.88 10.66 16.69
CA TYR A 451 -5.60 11.01 17.30
C TYR A 451 -4.47 10.14 16.74
N MET A 452 -4.65 8.81 16.77
CA MET A 452 -3.67 7.86 16.24
C MET A 452 -3.41 8.01 14.74
N LEU A 453 -4.40 8.42 13.94
CA LEU A 453 -4.18 8.73 12.53
C LEU A 453 -3.35 10.00 12.34
N TRP A 454 -3.54 11.02 13.19
CA TRP A 454 -2.77 12.27 13.11
C TRP A 454 -1.34 12.17 13.68
N THR A 455 -1.02 11.17 14.51
CA THR A 455 0.38 10.87 14.93
C THR A 455 1.24 10.27 13.81
N ARG A 456 0.65 9.76 12.72
CA ARG A 456 1.38 9.38 11.50
C ARG A 456 1.92 10.63 10.78
N ARG A 457 2.74 10.48 9.73
CA ARG A 457 3.28 11.62 8.94
C ARG A 457 2.55 11.87 7.61
N THR A 458 1.52 11.07 7.31
CA THR A 458 0.57 11.32 6.24
C THR A 458 -0.32 12.54 6.54
N THR A 459 -1.26 12.89 5.65
CA THR A 459 -2.32 13.86 5.99
C THR A 459 -3.70 13.41 5.53
N LEU A 460 -4.71 13.64 6.38
CA LEU A 460 -6.09 13.30 6.09
C LEU A 460 -6.77 14.40 5.26
N LYS A 461 -7.60 14.02 4.30
CA LYS A 461 -8.54 14.91 3.60
C LYS A 461 -9.94 14.26 3.62
N ILE A 462 -10.89 14.96 4.21
CA ILE A 462 -12.28 14.51 4.35
C ILE A 462 -13.11 15.18 3.28
N LEU A 463 -13.82 14.40 2.47
CA LEU A 463 -14.74 14.90 1.45
C LEU A 463 -16.19 14.59 1.87
N THR A 464 -17.02 15.63 1.93
CA THR A 464 -18.44 15.59 2.29
C THR A 464 -19.32 15.87 1.07
N LEU A 465 -20.65 15.99 1.24
CA LEU A 465 -21.58 16.25 0.14
C LEU A 465 -21.23 17.53 -0.66
N LYS A 466 -20.56 18.51 -0.03
CA LYS A 466 -20.11 19.75 -0.70
C LYS A 466 -18.82 19.59 -1.51
N ASP A 467 -18.11 18.48 -1.35
CA ASP A 467 -16.75 18.25 -1.87
C ASP A 467 -16.68 17.09 -2.89
N ILE A 468 -17.77 16.34 -3.08
CA ILE A 468 -17.87 15.18 -3.97
C ILE A 468 -18.72 15.54 -5.20
N ALA A 469 -18.50 14.85 -6.31
CA ALA A 469 -19.31 14.98 -7.53
C ALA A 469 -20.80 14.72 -7.23
N ARG A 470 -21.68 15.42 -7.95
CA ARG A 470 -23.14 15.25 -7.78
C ARG A 470 -23.68 13.96 -8.40
N GLU A 471 -22.95 13.35 -9.32
CA GLU A 471 -23.36 12.15 -10.05
C GLU A 471 -22.57 10.93 -9.58
N PHE A 472 -23.24 9.79 -9.50
CA PHE A 472 -22.62 8.51 -9.19
C PHE A 472 -22.09 7.84 -10.46
N HIS A 473 -20.81 7.51 -10.50
CA HIS A 473 -20.22 6.69 -11.57
C HIS A 473 -19.45 5.51 -10.95
N PRO A 474 -19.75 4.26 -11.34
CA PRO A 474 -19.20 3.07 -10.68
C PRO A 474 -17.69 2.87 -10.88
N GLU A 475 -17.10 3.51 -11.89
CA GLU A 475 -15.64 3.57 -12.08
C GLU A 475 -14.93 4.28 -10.91
N ILE A 476 -15.64 5.15 -10.19
CA ILE A 476 -15.11 5.94 -9.09
C ILE A 476 -15.12 5.07 -7.82
N LYS A 477 -14.15 4.15 -7.72
CA LYS A 477 -13.98 3.15 -6.63
C LYS A 477 -13.93 3.69 -5.18
N HIS A 478 -14.00 5.00 -4.98
CA HIS A 478 -14.08 5.66 -3.67
C HIS A 478 -15.49 6.16 -3.31
N LEU A 479 -16.48 5.93 -4.18
CA LEU A 479 -17.91 6.07 -3.92
C LEU A 479 -18.52 4.66 -3.91
N VAL A 480 -19.23 4.31 -2.84
CA VAL A 480 -19.86 3.00 -2.67
C VAL A 480 -21.36 3.21 -2.38
N PRO A 481 -22.27 2.55 -3.10
CA PRO A 481 -23.71 2.66 -2.82
C PRO A 481 -24.03 2.06 -1.44
N HIS A 482 -24.84 2.77 -0.66
CA HIS A 482 -25.38 2.28 0.61
C HIS A 482 -26.23 1.03 0.38
N SER A 483 -26.24 0.07 1.32
CA SER A 483 -26.92 -1.24 1.16
C SER A 483 -28.46 -1.21 1.09
N SER A 484 -29.08 -0.02 1.01
CA SER A 484 -30.49 0.17 0.64
C SER A 484 -30.69 0.61 -0.81
N VAL A 485 -29.63 0.91 -1.55
CA VAL A 485 -29.62 1.06 -3.01
C VAL A 485 -29.50 -0.34 -3.61
N ASN A 486 -30.41 -0.73 -4.51
CA ASN A 486 -30.47 -2.09 -5.07
C ASN A 486 -29.45 -2.30 -6.21
N TYR A 487 -28.17 -1.98 -5.96
CA TYR A 487 -27.12 -1.83 -6.98
C TYR A 487 -27.00 -3.03 -7.93
N GLU A 488 -26.93 -4.25 -7.39
CA GLU A 488 -26.74 -5.51 -8.14
C GLU A 488 -27.80 -5.80 -9.22
N LYS A 489 -28.93 -5.07 -9.23
CA LYS A 489 -30.01 -5.23 -10.23
C LYS A 489 -30.22 -4.01 -11.12
N HIS A 490 -29.52 -2.91 -10.85
CA HIS A 490 -29.74 -1.60 -11.49
C HIS A 490 -28.42 -0.85 -11.81
N GLU A 491 -27.26 -1.52 -11.79
CA GLU A 491 -25.93 -0.93 -12.00
C GLU A 491 -25.88 0.06 -13.20
N ASP A 492 -26.35 -0.36 -14.37
CA ASP A 492 -26.40 0.50 -15.57
C ASP A 492 -27.35 1.70 -15.45
N GLN A 493 -28.41 1.58 -14.64
CA GLN A 493 -29.44 2.63 -14.42
C GLN A 493 -29.03 3.63 -13.33
N LEU A 494 -28.07 3.27 -12.48
CA LEU A 494 -27.52 4.10 -11.41
C LEU A 494 -26.30 4.91 -11.87
N ARG A 495 -25.71 4.56 -13.02
CA ARG A 495 -24.66 5.32 -13.71
C ARG A 495 -25.18 6.72 -14.10
N GLY A 496 -24.54 7.77 -13.59
CA GLY A 496 -24.93 9.17 -13.83
C GLY A 496 -26.11 9.65 -12.97
N ARG A 497 -26.68 8.81 -12.09
CA ARG A 497 -27.76 9.27 -11.18
C ARG A 497 -27.21 10.22 -10.12
N ALA A 498 -28.02 11.21 -9.76
CA ALA A 498 -27.68 12.18 -8.72
C ALA A 498 -27.54 11.52 -7.34
N ILE A 499 -26.48 11.86 -6.61
CA ILE A 499 -26.24 11.45 -5.23
C ILE A 499 -27.08 12.32 -4.30
N SER A 500 -28.15 11.75 -3.76
CA SER A 500 -29.09 12.47 -2.91
C SER A 500 -28.66 12.56 -1.44
N ILE A 501 -27.86 11.62 -0.94
CA ILE A 501 -27.35 11.60 0.45
C ILE A 501 -25.91 11.08 0.51
N ILE A 502 -25.07 11.69 1.34
CA ILE A 502 -23.83 11.06 1.82
C ILE A 502 -24.05 10.49 3.23
N VAL A 503 -24.11 9.16 3.31
CA VAL A 503 -24.33 8.39 4.55
C VAL A 503 -23.04 8.27 5.36
N HIS A 504 -21.89 8.27 4.68
CA HIS A 504 -20.56 8.30 5.31
C HIS A 504 -19.60 9.12 4.45
N PRO A 505 -18.86 10.11 5.00
CA PRO A 505 -17.85 10.87 4.27
C PRO A 505 -16.73 10.00 3.69
N LEU A 506 -16.04 10.50 2.67
CA LEU A 506 -14.83 9.89 2.12
C LEU A 506 -13.60 10.38 2.88
N LEU A 507 -12.81 9.44 3.43
CA LEU A 507 -11.51 9.71 4.03
C LEU A 507 -10.40 9.34 3.04
N LEU A 508 -9.81 10.37 2.43
CA LEU A 508 -8.57 10.26 1.66
C LEU A 508 -7.37 10.50 2.58
N VAL A 509 -6.26 9.87 2.24
CA VAL A 509 -4.96 10.09 2.89
C VAL A 509 -3.88 10.33 1.85
N HIS A 510 -3.11 11.39 2.05
CA HIS A 510 -2.03 11.80 1.17
C HIS A 510 -0.68 11.51 1.81
N GLY A 511 0.28 11.07 0.99
CA GLY A 511 1.67 10.87 1.37
C GLY A 511 1.99 9.60 2.16
N THR A 512 3.24 9.49 2.60
CA THR A 512 3.83 8.34 3.31
C THR A 512 4.25 8.70 4.74
N ASP A 513 4.54 7.69 5.57
CA ASP A 513 5.05 7.91 6.92
C ASP A 513 6.52 8.40 6.95
N ASP A 514 7.21 8.38 5.81
CA ASP A 514 8.51 9.05 5.60
C ASP A 514 8.37 10.56 5.30
N ALA A 515 7.15 11.10 5.42
CA ALA A 515 6.76 12.47 5.11
C ALA A 515 7.00 12.91 3.66
N LYS A 516 6.67 12.02 2.70
CA LYS A 516 6.88 12.22 1.26
C LYS A 516 5.59 11.97 0.48
N ASP A 517 5.63 12.21 -0.83
CA ASP A 517 4.65 11.72 -1.81
C ASP A 517 3.20 12.22 -1.64
N TYR A 518 3.00 13.42 -1.08
CA TYR A 518 1.66 14.00 -0.84
C TYR A 518 0.78 14.23 -2.09
N ASN A 519 1.37 14.16 -3.28
CA ASN A 519 0.65 14.09 -4.56
C ASN A 519 -0.13 12.77 -4.74
N HIS A 520 0.27 11.70 -4.06
CA HIS A 520 -0.37 10.39 -4.11
C HIS A 520 -1.44 10.27 -3.01
N ARG A 521 -2.68 9.99 -3.43
CA ARG A 521 -3.84 9.76 -2.54
C ARG A 521 -4.17 8.27 -2.41
N ARG A 522 -4.34 7.80 -1.18
CA ARG A 522 -4.97 6.52 -0.81
C ARG A 522 -6.35 6.77 -0.23
N VAL A 523 -7.21 5.75 -0.24
CA VAL A 523 -8.54 5.76 0.39
C VAL A 523 -8.46 4.90 1.64
N TRP A 524 -8.85 5.44 2.80
CA TRP A 524 -8.97 4.67 4.05
C TRP A 524 -10.42 4.41 4.45
N ALA A 525 -11.35 5.26 4.02
CA ALA A 525 -12.78 4.96 4.06
C ALA A 525 -13.44 5.54 2.79
N PRO A 526 -14.06 4.72 1.92
CA PRO A 526 -14.82 5.23 0.78
C PRO A 526 -16.07 5.98 1.29
N ALA A 527 -16.53 6.98 0.52
CA ALA A 527 -17.83 7.57 0.80
C ALA A 527 -18.93 6.53 0.57
N GLU A 528 -19.86 6.46 1.50
CA GLU A 528 -21.08 5.67 1.33
C GLU A 528 -22.21 6.62 0.94
N VAL A 529 -22.75 6.42 -0.25
CA VAL A 529 -23.73 7.33 -0.87
C VAL A 529 -25.07 6.63 -1.04
N TRP A 530 -26.16 7.36 -0.84
CA TRP A 530 -27.49 6.92 -1.23
C TRP A 530 -28.01 7.83 -2.35
N LEU A 531 -28.62 7.17 -3.33
CA LEU A 531 -29.26 7.75 -4.51
C LEU A 531 -30.54 6.96 -4.74
N ASP A 532 -31.54 7.60 -5.37
CA ASP A 532 -32.78 6.90 -5.66
C ASP A 532 -32.57 5.76 -6.66
N SER A 533 -32.96 4.55 -6.26
CA SER A 533 -33.02 3.36 -7.09
C SER A 533 -34.46 2.94 -7.41
N SER A 534 -35.43 3.82 -7.20
CA SER A 534 -36.71 3.72 -7.90
C SER A 534 -36.45 3.92 -9.39
N VAL A 535 -36.87 2.95 -10.20
CA VAL A 535 -36.77 3.07 -11.65
C VAL A 535 -37.80 4.11 -12.07
N SER A 536 -37.34 5.23 -12.63
CA SER A 536 -38.22 6.15 -13.37
C SER A 536 -38.82 5.38 -14.54
N SER A 537 -40.06 4.91 -14.36
CA SER A 537 -40.74 3.98 -15.27
C SER A 537 -41.46 4.70 -16.42
N VAL A 538 -40.74 5.65 -17.02
CA VAL A 538 -41.09 6.57 -18.12
C VAL A 538 -39.76 7.19 -18.60
N ASP A 539 -39.55 7.49 -19.88
CA ASP A 539 -40.47 7.57 -21.03
C ASP A 539 -39.96 6.77 -22.25
#